data_AF-A0A7J3M661-F1
#
_entry.id   AF-A0A7J3M661-F1
#
_cell.length_a   1.000
_cell.length_b   1.000
_cell.length_c   1.000
_cell.angle_alpha   90.00
_cell.angle_beta   90.00
_cell.angle_gamma   90.00
#
_symmetry.space_group_name_H-M   'P 1'
#
loop_
_entity.id
_entity.type
_entity.pdbx_description
1 polymer ?
#
loop_
_entity_poly.entity_id
_entity_poly.type
_entity_poly.pdbx_seq_one_letter_code
_entity_poly.pdbx_strand_id
1 'polypeptide(L)' 'MNADIHNVEERLEAVRSKLSQLPYSEILMFFIDHLESLGLSRARILKYATVYTPYLTMLHLEMLLSVKEIR' A
#
# COMPACT_ATOMS: atom_id res chain seq x y z
N MET A 1 17.23 2.38 -23.96
CA MET A 1 17.56 2.96 -22.64
C MET A 1 16.30 3.61 -22.08
N ASN A 2 15.88 3.25 -20.85
CA ASN A 2 14.87 3.91 -20.00
C ASN A 2 13.35 3.78 -20.31
N ALA A 3 12.86 2.60 -20.70
CA ALA A 3 11.40 2.34 -20.70
C ALA A 3 10.83 1.97 -19.31
N ASP A 4 11.67 1.54 -18.36
CA ASP A 4 11.21 0.99 -17.08
C ASP A 4 10.85 2.03 -16.02
N ILE A 5 11.55 3.18 -15.99
CA ILE A 5 11.41 4.15 -14.89
C ILE A 5 10.12 4.97 -15.02
N HIS A 6 9.73 5.34 -16.23
CA HIS A 6 8.48 6.07 -16.49
C HIS A 6 7.24 5.23 -16.15
N ASN A 7 7.32 3.91 -16.31
CA ASN A 7 6.25 2.99 -15.96
C ASN A 7 6.09 2.81 -14.44
N VAL A 8 7.17 2.94 -13.67
CA VAL A 8 7.11 2.75 -12.20
C VAL A 8 6.29 3.85 -11.53
N GLU A 9 6.44 5.11 -11.92
CA GLU A 9 5.70 6.22 -11.31
C GLU A 9 4.21 6.13 -11.67
N GLU A 10 3.88 5.94 -12.95
CA GLU A 10 2.49 5.76 -13.41
C GLU A 10 1.80 4.57 -12.71
N ARG A 11 2.51 3.45 -12.57
CA ARG A 11 1.98 2.27 -11.86
C ARG A 11 1.81 2.52 -10.37
N LEU A 12 2.72 3.26 -9.74
CA LEU A 12 2.59 3.58 -8.33
C LEU A 12 1.37 4.48 -8.10
N GLU A 13 1.17 5.47 -8.97
CA GLU A 13 0.00 6.33 -8.90
C GLU A 13 -1.30 5.56 -9.14
N ALA A 14 -1.32 4.65 -10.13
CA ALA A 14 -2.45 3.76 -10.35
C ALA A 14 -2.74 2.86 -9.14
N VAL A 15 -1.71 2.41 -8.42
CA VAL A 15 -1.88 1.65 -7.17
C VAL A 15 -2.43 2.57 -6.07
N ARG A 16 -1.84 3.74 -5.83
CA ARG A 16 -2.35 4.72 -4.85
C ARG A 16 -3.83 5.06 -5.11
N SER A 17 -4.21 5.30 -6.35
CA SER A 17 -5.60 5.55 -6.76
C SER A 17 -6.53 4.36 -6.50
N LYS A 18 -6.05 3.12 -6.60
CA LYS A 18 -6.85 1.93 -6.26
C LYS A 18 -7.00 1.78 -4.75
N LEU A 19 -5.92 2.02 -3.99
CA LEU A 19 -5.92 1.90 -2.53
C LEU A 19 -6.79 2.96 -1.87
N SER A 20 -6.84 4.17 -2.41
CA SER A 20 -7.68 5.25 -1.88
C SER A 20 -9.17 4.92 -1.91
N GLN A 21 -9.59 4.01 -2.80
CA GLN A 21 -10.97 3.55 -2.95
C GLN A 21 -11.33 2.36 -2.04
N LEU A 22 -10.35 1.76 -1.35
CA LEU A 22 -10.59 0.62 -0.46
C LEU A 22 -11.04 1.08 0.93
N PRO A 23 -11.80 0.23 1.66
CA PRO A 23 -12.02 0.43 3.10
C PRO A 23 -10.69 0.55 3.84
N TYR A 24 -10.62 1.46 4.81
CA TYR A 24 -9.41 1.76 5.58
C TYR A 24 -8.24 2.26 4.72
N SER A 25 -8.55 2.96 3.61
CA SER A 25 -7.55 3.54 2.71
C SER A 25 -6.53 4.42 3.42
N GLU A 26 -6.91 5.13 4.48
CA GLU A 26 -6.00 5.93 5.31
C GLU A 26 -4.79 5.14 5.81
N ILE A 27 -5.01 3.90 6.25
CA ILE A 27 -3.95 3.02 6.76
C ILE A 27 -3.07 2.52 5.61
N LEU A 28 -3.68 2.17 4.49
CA LEU A 28 -2.96 1.71 3.30
C LEU A 28 -2.07 2.83 2.73
N MET A 29 -2.57 4.06 2.73
CA MET A 29 -1.80 5.23 2.31
C MET A 29 -0.69 5.55 3.30
N PHE A 30 -0.97 5.51 4.61
CA PHE A 30 0.05 5.67 5.65
C PHE A 30 1.19 4.65 5.53
N PHE A 31 0.87 3.40 5.20
CA PHE A 31 1.88 2.38 4.94
C PHE A 31 2.79 2.74 3.76
N ILE A 32 2.23 3.23 2.64
CA ILE A 32 3.04 3.65 1.49
C ILE A 32 3.92 4.86 1.85
N ASP A 33 3.35 5.85 2.51
CA ASP A 33 4.10 7.05 2.90
C ASP A 33 5.22 6.70 3.90
N HIS A 34 5.00 5.70 4.76
CA HIS A 34 6.04 5.16 5.63
C HIS A 34 7.18 4.51 4.81
N LEU A 35 6.87 3.71 3.79
CA LEU A 35 7.89 3.14 2.90
C LEU A 35 8.71 4.23 2.18
N GLU A 36 8.08 5.33 1.80
CA GLU A 36 8.76 6.51 1.24
C GLU A 36 9.68 7.17 2.26
N SER A 37 9.22 7.34 3.50
CA SER A 37 10.02 7.93 4.59
C SER A 37 11.28 7.11 4.91
N LEU A 38 11.25 5.80 4.67
CA LEU A 38 12.41 4.91 4.81
C LEU A 38 13.42 5.06 3.65
N GLY A 39 13.16 5.95 2.69
CA GLY A 39 14.05 6.18 1.54
C GLY A 39 14.07 5.02 0.54
N LEU A 40 13.03 4.18 0.53
CA LEU A 40 12.94 3.08 -0.43
C LEU A 40 12.75 3.61 -1.85
N SER A 41 13.35 2.91 -2.82
CA SER A 41 13.14 3.25 -4.23
C SER A 41 11.68 3.07 -4.64
N ARG A 42 11.20 3.89 -5.57
CA ARG A 42 9.84 3.79 -6.14
C ARG A 42 9.49 2.37 -6.61
N ALA A 43 10.45 1.66 -7.21
CA ALA A 43 10.25 0.27 -7.65
C ALA A 43 10.03 -0.70 -6.47
N ARG A 44 10.73 -0.49 -5.34
CA ARG A 44 10.50 -1.28 -4.12
C ARG A 44 9.15 -0.95 -3.49
N ILE A 45 8.80 0.33 -3.40
CA ILE A 45 7.50 0.77 -2.90
C ILE A 45 6.37 0.17 -3.75
N LEU A 46 6.47 0.24 -5.08
CA LEU A 46 5.51 -0.38 -5.99
C LEU A 46 5.39 -1.88 -5.77
N LYS A 47 6.50 -2.60 -5.60
CA LYS A 47 6.49 -4.02 -5.26
C LYS A 47 5.76 -4.27 -3.94
N TYR A 48 6.03 -3.49 -2.90
CA TYR A 48 5.38 -3.65 -1.61
C TYR A 48 3.89 -3.32 -1.67
N ALA A 49 3.52 -2.22 -2.31
CA ALA A 49 2.14 -1.80 -2.48
C ALA A 49 1.32 -2.76 -3.36
N THR A 50 1.93 -3.45 -4.33
CA THR A 50 1.21 -4.45 -5.15
C THR A 50 1.10 -5.80 -4.48
N VAL A 51 2.16 -6.28 -3.83
CA VAL A 51 2.20 -7.62 -3.22
C VAL A 51 1.53 -7.65 -1.85
N TYR A 52 1.75 -6.63 -1.01
CA TYR A 52 1.38 -6.68 0.41
C TYR A 52 0.04 -6.00 0.72
N THR A 53 -0.50 -5.19 -0.18
CA THR A 53 -1.83 -4.58 0.02
C THR A 53 -2.91 -5.61 0.37
N PRO A 54 -3.07 -6.73 -0.35
CA PRO A 54 -4.10 -7.72 -0.02
C PRO A 54 -3.93 -8.29 1.40
N TYR A 55 -2.68 -8.48 1.82
CA TYR A 55 -2.34 -8.98 3.15
C TYR A 55 -2.55 -7.92 4.23
N LEU A 56 -2.27 -6.65 3.95
CA LEU A 56 -2.52 -5.56 4.88
C LEU A 56 -4.02 -5.38 5.11
N THR A 57 -4.83 -5.44 4.06
CA THR A 57 -6.30 -5.43 4.23
C THR A 57 -6.79 -6.62 5.05
N MET A 58 -6.20 -7.81 4.86
CA MET A 58 -6.58 -9.03 5.60
C MET A 58 -6.15 -8.96 7.07
N LEU A 59 -4.89 -8.60 7.33
CA LEU A 59 -4.33 -8.49 8.69
C LEU A 59 -5.03 -7.39 9.49
N HIS A 60 -5.38 -6.26 8.87
CA HIS A 60 -6.13 -5.20 9.55
C HIS A 60 -7.58 -5.59 9.83
N LEU A 61 -8.24 -6.32 8.94
CA LEU A 61 -9.58 -6.86 9.21
C LEU A 61 -9.53 -7.84 10.38
N GLU A 62 -8.54 -8.75 10.42
CA GLU A 62 -8.35 -9.67 11.56
C GLU A 62 -8.07 -8.92 12.87
N MET A 63 -7.20 -7.89 12.85
CA MET A 63 -6.94 -7.05 14.02
C MET A 63 -8.17 -6.26 14.48
N LEU A 64 -8.94 -5.67 13.56
CA LEU A 64 -10.14 -4.92 13.90
C LEU A 64 -11.27 -5.83 14.40
N LEU A 65 -11.39 -7.05 13.85
CA LEU A 65 -12.30 -8.07 14.36
C LEU A 65 -11.86 -8.54 15.75
N SER A 66 -10.56 -8.75 15.99
CA SER A 66 -10.06 -9.14 17.31
C SER A 66 -10.27 -8.05 18.37
N VAL A 67 -10.18 -6.77 17.99
CA VAL A 67 -10.47 -5.65 18.90
C VAL A 67 -11.97 -5.51 19.17
N LYS A 68 -12.84 -5.88 18.23
CA LYS A 68 -14.30 -5.88 18.40
C LYS A 68 -14.81 -7.02 19.27
N GLU A 69 -14.18 -8.19 19.27
CA GLU A 69 -14.57 -9.31 20.13
C GLU A 69 -14.18 -9.12 21.60
N ILE A 70 -13.36 -8.11 21.92
CA ILE A 70 -12.95 -7.77 23.29
C ILE A 70 -13.91 -6.76 23.95
N ARG A 71 -15.00 -6.34 23.26
CA ARG A 71 -16.03 -5.45 23.83
C ARG A 71 -17.35 -6.14 24.12
#